data_AF-A0A7Y2CLA6-F1
#
_entry.id   AF-A0A7Y2CLA6-F1
#
_cell.length_a   1.000
_cell.length_b   1.000
_cell.length_c   1.000
_cell.angle_alpha   90.00
_cell.angle_beta   90.00
_cell.angle_gamma   90.00
#
_symmetry.space_group_name_H-M   'P 1'
#
loop_
_entity.id
_entity.type
_entity.pdbx_description
1 polymer ?
#
loop_
_entity_poly.entity_id
_entity_poly.type
_entity_poly.pdbx_seq_one_letter_code
_entity_poly.pdbx_strand_id
1 'polypeptide(L)'
;MRVLLEGGADPTTPTPHGDTAIHLAAATAETELVDLLLAHGADAAARNEHGRTPLHAAAQRGAVREIDTLLGNAAGADSSGDARTARQRLEDEHVIDALIQAGAPVDAADERGVTPLHLAAGGGVGRAVKQLLGRGASPDPSDAEGSTPLHRAVDVDIAQLLLEAGAAIDAPDREGRSPLLRAIGVGRIEVADLLVDRGASVLVVDAEGRTAVHVAAAAGRAHTIGQLIERGAAVNTRDRDGKTPMYLAAESGHTLAADTLKKRGGVIRPKRFFFFDLK
;
A
#
# COMPACT_ATOMS: atom_id res chain seq x y z
N MET A 1 -10.37 -1.67 32.47
CA MET A 1 -9.04 -1.03 32.34
C MET A 1 -8.86 0.16 33.28
N ARG A 2 -9.75 1.16 33.31
CA ARG A 2 -9.60 2.38 34.14
C ARG A 2 -9.23 2.12 35.60
N VAL A 3 -9.99 1.27 36.29
CA VAL A 3 -9.71 0.87 37.68
C VAL A 3 -8.34 0.18 37.86
N LEU A 4 -7.84 -0.51 36.83
CA LEU A 4 -6.53 -1.16 36.88
C LEU A 4 -5.40 -0.13 36.73
N LEU A 5 -5.53 0.83 35.81
CA LEU A 5 -4.55 1.91 35.61
C LEU A 5 -4.51 2.87 36.80
N GLU A 6 -5.69 3.26 37.33
CA GLU A 6 -5.81 4.06 38.57
C GLU A 6 -5.27 3.29 39.79
N GLY A 7 -5.32 1.96 39.76
CA GLY A 7 -4.75 1.06 40.76
C GLY A 7 -3.25 0.78 40.61
N GLY A 8 -2.56 1.44 39.67
CA GLY A 8 -1.11 1.31 39.47
C GLY A 8 -0.66 0.17 38.55
N ALA A 9 -1.57 -0.41 37.75
CA ALA A 9 -1.16 -1.35 36.72
C ALA A 9 -0.31 -0.65 35.65
N ASP A 10 0.84 -1.22 35.33
CA ASP A 10 1.79 -0.65 34.37
C ASP A 10 1.28 -0.85 32.92
N PRO A 11 0.89 0.23 32.21
CA PRO A 11 0.38 0.15 30.83
C PRO A 11 1.47 -0.23 29.81
N THR A 12 2.75 -0.22 30.21
CA THR A 12 3.90 -0.50 29.35
C THR A 12 4.26 -1.98 29.31
N THR A 13 3.66 -2.81 30.17
CA THR A 13 3.95 -4.24 30.25
C THR A 13 3.64 -4.95 28.92
N PRO A 14 4.64 -5.55 28.24
CA PRO A 14 4.42 -6.21 26.96
C PRO A 14 3.89 -7.64 27.10
N THR A 15 3.15 -8.10 26.09
CA THR A 15 2.81 -9.52 25.88
C THR A 15 4.04 -10.33 25.45
N PRO A 16 3.96 -11.67 25.36
CA PRO A 16 5.05 -12.51 24.84
C PRO A 16 5.48 -12.23 23.40
N HIS A 17 4.75 -11.38 22.66
CA HIS A 17 5.09 -10.94 21.30
C HIS A 17 5.55 -9.47 21.26
N GLY A 18 5.79 -8.87 22.43
CA GLY A 18 6.19 -7.47 22.56
C GLY A 18 5.04 -6.44 22.44
N ASP A 19 3.80 -6.87 22.15
CA ASP A 19 2.67 -5.93 22.09
C ASP A 19 2.37 -5.39 23.49
N THR A 20 2.36 -4.07 23.64
CA THR A 20 1.91 -3.39 24.88
C THR A 20 0.39 -3.18 24.86
N ALA A 21 -0.18 -2.72 25.97
CA ALA A 21 -1.63 -2.47 26.05
C ALA A 21 -2.13 -1.51 24.96
N ILE A 22 -1.31 -0.52 24.56
CA ILE A 22 -1.67 0.45 23.51
C ILE A 22 -1.66 -0.16 22.10
N HIS A 23 -0.85 -1.18 21.84
CA HIS A 23 -0.92 -1.95 20.58
C HIS A 23 -2.26 -2.65 20.44
N LEU A 24 -2.70 -3.32 21.52
CA LEU A 24 -3.96 -4.04 21.55
C LEU A 24 -5.15 -3.09 21.45
N ALA A 25 -5.12 -1.96 22.17
CA ALA A 25 -6.15 -0.93 22.10
C ALA A 25 -6.32 -0.37 20.67
N ALA A 26 -5.21 -0.07 20.00
CA ALA A 26 -5.21 0.37 18.60
C ALA A 26 -5.69 -0.72 17.61
N ALA A 27 -5.74 -1.98 18.05
CA ALA A 27 -6.23 -3.11 17.27
C ALA A 27 -7.73 -3.43 17.51
N THR A 28 -8.37 -2.85 18.54
CA THR A 28 -9.73 -3.24 18.97
C THR A 28 -10.79 -2.15 18.82
N ALA A 29 -10.48 -1.00 18.22
CA ALA A 29 -11.40 0.15 18.03
C ALA A 29 -11.88 0.79 19.34
N GLU A 30 -11.14 0.60 20.44
CA GLU A 30 -11.43 1.20 21.73
C GLU A 30 -10.69 2.54 21.85
N THR A 31 -11.19 3.57 21.17
CA THR A 31 -10.55 4.91 21.16
C THR A 31 -10.38 5.47 22.57
N GLU A 32 -11.38 5.30 23.44
CA GLU A 32 -11.30 5.73 24.85
C GLU A 32 -10.19 5.00 25.62
N LEU A 33 -9.86 3.77 25.23
CA LEU A 33 -8.79 3.00 25.85
C LEU A 33 -7.42 3.53 25.40
N VAL A 34 -7.25 3.89 24.12
CA VAL A 34 -6.02 4.53 23.63
C VAL A 34 -5.78 5.86 24.35
N ASP A 35 -6.81 6.70 24.47
CA ASP A 35 -6.69 8.00 25.15
C ASP A 35 -6.30 7.82 26.62
N LEU A 36 -6.93 6.87 27.31
CA LEU A 36 -6.65 6.58 28.72
C LEU A 36 -5.25 6.01 28.94
N LEU A 37 -4.76 5.18 28.03
CA LEU A 37 -3.41 4.61 28.11
C LEU A 37 -2.35 5.69 27.91
N LEU A 38 -2.53 6.59 26.94
CA LEU A 38 -1.62 7.72 26.71
C LEU A 38 -1.59 8.66 27.92
N ALA A 39 -2.74 8.94 28.52
CA ALA A 39 -2.83 9.72 29.76
C ALA A 39 -2.06 9.10 30.95
N HIS A 40 -1.85 7.79 30.94
CA HIS A 40 -1.10 7.07 31.96
C HIS A 40 0.33 6.72 31.50
N GLY A 41 0.87 7.43 30.51
CA GLY A 41 2.27 7.33 30.09
C GLY A 41 2.58 6.17 29.15
N ALA A 42 1.57 5.58 28.48
CA ALA A 42 1.84 4.65 27.41
C ALA A 42 2.58 5.36 26.25
N ASP A 43 3.61 4.70 25.72
CA ASP A 43 4.37 5.21 24.58
C ASP A 43 3.63 4.92 23.27
N ALA A 44 3.16 5.97 22.59
CA ALA A 44 2.50 5.85 21.28
C ALA A 44 3.43 5.36 20.17
N ALA A 45 4.74 5.49 20.36
CA ALA A 45 5.79 5.03 19.46
C ALA A 45 6.38 3.67 19.88
N ALA A 46 5.82 3.02 20.91
CA ALA A 46 6.27 1.71 21.38
C ALA A 46 6.38 0.72 20.22
N ARG A 47 7.43 -0.11 20.23
CA ARG A 47 7.67 -1.13 19.21
C ARG A 47 7.55 -2.52 19.82
N ASN A 48 6.79 -3.40 19.18
CA ASN A 48 6.75 -4.82 19.51
C ASN A 48 7.96 -5.59 18.92
N GLU A 49 8.00 -6.92 19.09
CA GLU A 49 9.11 -7.77 18.61
C GLU A 49 9.29 -7.77 17.09
N HIS A 50 8.32 -7.27 16.33
CA HIS A 50 8.40 -7.11 14.87
C HIS A 50 8.68 -5.67 14.44
N GLY A 51 8.97 -4.78 15.40
CA GLY A 51 9.16 -3.35 15.16
C GLY A 51 7.88 -2.59 14.82
N ARG A 52 6.70 -3.21 14.97
CA ARG A 52 5.41 -2.54 14.71
C ARG A 52 5.06 -1.62 15.87
N THR A 53 4.41 -0.53 15.52
CA THR A 53 3.87 0.46 16.46
C THR A 53 2.34 0.36 16.54
N PRO A 54 1.70 0.96 17.56
CA PRO A 54 0.23 1.07 17.61
C PRO A 54 -0.38 1.69 16.36
N LEU A 55 0.34 2.61 15.71
CA LEU A 55 -0.09 3.25 14.46
C LEU A 55 -0.23 2.25 13.30
N HIS A 56 0.57 1.17 13.27
CA HIS A 56 0.41 0.10 12.29
C HIS A 56 -0.94 -0.61 12.44
N ALA A 57 -1.34 -0.91 13.69
CA ALA A 57 -2.61 -1.56 13.99
C ALA A 57 -3.79 -0.65 13.63
N ALA A 58 -3.72 0.63 14.03
CA ALA A 58 -4.75 1.62 13.72
C ALA A 58 -4.92 1.81 12.19
N ALA A 59 -3.82 1.89 11.45
CA ALA A 59 -3.84 2.03 9.99
C ALA A 59 -4.41 0.79 9.29
N GLN A 60 -4.05 -0.41 9.74
CA GLN A 60 -4.54 -1.67 9.17
C GLN A 60 -6.06 -1.81 9.31
N ARG A 61 -6.65 -1.27 10.39
CA ARG A 61 -8.11 -1.30 10.63
C ARG A 61 -8.85 -0.06 10.12
N GLY A 62 -8.11 1.00 9.85
CA GLY A 62 -8.69 2.31 9.56
C GLY A 62 -9.30 3.02 10.72
N ALA A 63 -8.76 2.85 11.92
CA ALA A 63 -9.20 3.59 13.08
C ALA A 63 -8.68 5.05 13.01
N VAL A 64 -9.35 5.88 12.21
CA VAL A 64 -8.92 7.27 11.91
C VAL A 64 -8.73 8.10 13.19
N ARG A 65 -9.60 7.95 14.19
CA ARG A 65 -9.46 8.66 15.47
C ARG A 65 -8.19 8.24 16.22
N GLU A 66 -7.87 6.95 16.21
CA GLU A 66 -6.65 6.45 16.85
C GLU A 66 -5.41 6.89 16.09
N ILE A 67 -5.45 6.94 14.75
CA ILE A 67 -4.39 7.54 13.93
C ILE A 67 -4.16 9.00 14.36
N ASP A 68 -5.23 9.78 14.52
CA ASP A 68 -5.13 11.19 14.92
C ASP A 68 -4.55 11.38 16.31
N THR A 69 -5.04 10.58 17.27
CA THR A 69 -4.57 10.57 18.65
C THR A 69 -3.10 10.17 18.71
N LEU A 70 -2.71 9.04 18.11
CA LEU A 70 -1.34 8.51 18.16
C LEU A 70 -0.32 9.46 17.51
N LEU A 71 -0.71 10.21 16.48
CA LEU A 71 0.14 11.18 15.79
C LEU A 71 0.25 12.54 16.52
N GLY A 72 -0.30 12.69 17.73
CA GLY A 72 -0.12 13.89 18.55
C GLY A 72 -1.07 15.05 18.22
N ASN A 73 -2.31 14.77 17.79
CA ASN A 73 -3.33 15.81 17.64
C ASN A 73 -4.71 15.33 18.07
N ALA A 74 -5.07 15.56 19.34
CA ALA A 74 -6.47 15.61 19.75
C ALA A 74 -7.22 16.86 19.20
N ALA A 75 -6.54 17.75 18.46
CA ALA A 75 -7.08 19.04 18.00
C ALA A 75 -7.43 19.11 16.49
N GLY A 76 -7.49 17.96 15.78
CA GLY A 76 -7.84 17.89 14.36
C GLY A 76 -9.30 17.53 14.05
N ALA A 77 -10.22 17.63 15.02
CA ALA A 77 -11.64 17.45 14.75
C ALA A 77 -12.20 18.72 14.11
N ASP A 78 -12.33 18.72 12.77
CA ASP A 78 -13.25 19.62 12.10
C ASP A 78 -14.60 19.58 12.81
N SER A 79 -15.15 20.78 12.98
CA SER A 79 -16.36 21.16 13.71
C SER A 79 -17.59 20.29 13.41
N SER A 80 -17.67 19.11 14.00
CA SER A 80 -18.91 18.36 14.19
C SER A 80 -19.10 18.08 15.69
N GLY A 81 -20.35 18.13 16.14
CA GLY A 81 -20.75 18.17 17.55
C GLY A 81 -20.24 17.02 18.43
N ASP A 82 -19.65 15.98 17.85
CA ASP A 82 -19.14 14.81 18.57
C ASP A 82 -17.84 15.08 19.35
N ALA A 83 -17.01 16.04 18.93
CA ALA A 83 -15.78 16.41 19.64
C ALA A 83 -16.05 17.24 20.92
N ARG A 84 -17.21 17.92 20.99
CA ARG A 84 -17.67 18.54 22.25
C ARG A 84 -17.92 17.47 23.32
N THR A 85 -18.38 16.29 22.91
CA THR A 85 -18.68 15.18 23.81
C THR A 85 -17.40 14.51 24.37
N ALA A 86 -16.29 14.53 23.61
CA ALA A 86 -14.98 14.07 24.09
C ALA A 86 -14.27 15.11 24.97
N ARG A 87 -14.29 16.40 24.59
CA ARG A 87 -13.73 17.50 25.41
C ARG A 87 -14.43 17.68 26.74
N GLN A 88 -15.73 17.38 26.83
CA GLN A 88 -16.48 17.45 28.08
C GLN A 88 -16.28 16.22 28.99
N ARG A 89 -15.57 15.19 28.51
CA ARG A 89 -15.21 13.99 29.29
C ARG A 89 -13.75 13.96 29.73
N LEU A 90 -12.91 14.85 29.19
CA LEU A 90 -11.48 14.97 29.44
C LEU A 90 -11.22 16.33 30.10
N GLU A 91 -11.71 16.51 31.33
CA GLU A 91 -11.52 17.77 32.08
C GLU A 91 -10.12 17.90 32.70
N ASP A 92 -9.27 16.86 32.61
CA ASP A 92 -7.89 16.92 33.10
C ASP A 92 -6.95 17.47 32.02
N GLU A 93 -6.39 18.65 32.29
CA GLU A 93 -5.32 19.31 31.52
C GLU A 93 -4.17 18.34 31.20
N HIS A 94 -3.84 17.45 32.14
CA HIS A 94 -2.80 16.43 31.99
C HIS A 94 -3.09 15.40 30.89
N VAL A 95 -4.36 15.06 30.67
CA VAL A 95 -4.76 14.14 29.60
C VAL A 95 -4.63 14.81 28.25
N ILE A 96 -5.04 16.08 28.13
CA ILE A 96 -4.94 16.85 26.88
C ILE A 96 -3.47 17.00 26.46
N ASP A 97 -2.59 17.32 27.40
CA ASP A 97 -1.14 17.42 27.16
C ASP A 97 -0.55 16.09 26.66
N ALA A 98 -0.91 14.97 27.29
CA ALA A 98 -0.45 13.65 26.88
C ALA A 98 -0.91 13.28 25.45
N LEU A 99 -2.15 13.60 25.08
CA LEU A 99 -2.67 13.31 23.73
C LEU A 99 -2.03 14.18 22.64
N ILE A 100 -1.68 15.44 22.97
CA ILE A 100 -0.92 16.30 22.06
C ILE A 100 0.53 15.78 21.92
N GLN A 101 1.10 15.26 23.00
CA GLN A 101 2.48 14.75 23.03
C GLN A 101 2.65 13.35 22.44
N ALA A 102 1.57 12.58 22.22
CA ALA A 102 1.62 11.19 21.78
C ALA A 102 2.52 10.96 20.54
N GLY A 103 2.55 11.89 19.58
CA GLY A 103 3.72 12.13 18.71
C GLY A 103 4.38 10.94 17.99
N ALA A 104 3.64 9.87 17.68
CA ALA A 104 4.21 8.71 17.00
C ALA A 104 4.74 9.10 15.60
N PRO A 105 5.89 8.56 15.16
CA PRO A 105 6.40 8.86 13.83
C PRO A 105 5.46 8.28 12.77
N VAL A 106 4.92 9.16 11.90
CA VAL A 106 3.94 8.78 10.87
C VAL A 106 4.48 7.72 9.89
N ASP A 107 5.77 7.80 9.59
CA ASP A 107 6.50 6.87 8.73
C ASP A 107 7.25 5.80 9.51
N ALA A 108 6.82 5.48 10.74
CA ALA A 108 7.40 4.38 11.50
C ALA A 108 7.39 3.10 10.65
N ALA A 109 8.57 2.53 10.39
CA ALA A 109 8.71 1.29 9.67
C ALA A 109 8.94 0.11 10.63
N ASP A 110 8.27 -1.01 10.38
CA ASP A 110 8.53 -2.29 11.03
C ASP A 110 9.87 -2.91 10.55
N GLU A 111 10.26 -4.06 11.07
CA GLU A 111 11.53 -4.73 10.72
C GLU A 111 11.65 -5.06 9.22
N ARG A 112 10.53 -5.12 8.51
CA ARG A 112 10.47 -5.36 7.07
C ARG A 112 10.33 -4.06 6.28
N GLY A 113 10.51 -2.90 6.89
CA GLY A 113 10.35 -1.61 6.21
C GLY A 113 8.88 -1.25 5.92
N VAL A 114 7.91 -2.02 6.43
CA VAL A 114 6.49 -1.77 6.18
C VAL A 114 6.04 -0.63 7.08
N THR A 115 5.43 0.40 6.50
CA THR A 115 4.88 1.56 7.22
C THR A 115 3.37 1.45 7.40
N PRO A 116 2.74 2.26 8.28
CA PRO A 116 1.28 2.36 8.38
C PRO A 116 0.59 2.59 7.03
N LEU A 117 1.18 3.40 6.16
CA LEU A 117 0.63 3.69 4.82
C LEU A 117 0.59 2.45 3.92
N HIS A 118 1.60 1.57 4.00
CA HIS A 118 1.59 0.29 3.30
C HIS A 118 0.44 -0.62 3.75
N LEU A 119 0.16 -0.66 5.05
CA LEU A 119 -0.90 -1.49 5.62
C LEU A 119 -2.29 -0.93 5.24
N ALA A 120 -2.47 0.39 5.31
CA ALA A 120 -3.71 1.04 4.90
C ALA A 120 -4.00 0.82 3.41
N ALA A 121 -3.00 0.99 2.54
CA ALA A 121 -3.14 0.80 1.10
C ALA A 121 -3.42 -0.68 0.73
N GLY A 122 -2.68 -1.62 1.34
CA GLY A 122 -2.87 -3.05 1.13
C GLY A 122 -4.14 -3.62 1.76
N GLY A 123 -4.69 -2.95 2.78
CA GLY A 123 -5.91 -3.34 3.48
C GLY A 123 -7.20 -2.76 2.89
N GLY A 124 -7.14 -1.92 1.84
CA GLY A 124 -8.34 -1.30 1.28
C GLY A 124 -8.92 -0.17 2.13
N VAL A 125 -8.09 0.47 2.95
CA VAL A 125 -8.55 1.42 3.97
C VAL A 125 -8.32 2.85 3.49
N GLY A 126 -9.06 3.29 2.47
CA GLY A 126 -8.90 4.62 1.85
C GLY A 126 -8.94 5.80 2.83
N ARG A 127 -9.81 5.72 3.87
CA ARG A 127 -9.86 6.75 4.93
C ARG A 127 -8.56 6.89 5.72
N ALA A 128 -7.86 5.78 5.98
CA ALA A 128 -6.57 5.81 6.68
C ALA A 128 -5.45 6.27 5.76
N VAL A 129 -5.48 5.87 4.48
CA VAL A 129 -4.55 6.39 3.46
C VAL A 129 -4.65 7.92 3.40
N LYS A 130 -5.87 8.45 3.24
CA LYS A 130 -6.10 9.90 3.23
C LYS A 130 -5.61 10.58 4.51
N GLN A 131 -5.89 9.99 5.67
CA GLN A 131 -5.47 10.58 6.94
C GLN A 131 -3.95 10.60 7.09
N LEU A 132 -3.27 9.48 6.84
CA LEU A 132 -1.82 9.36 6.97
C LEU A 132 -1.10 10.34 6.02
N LEU A 133 -1.53 10.43 4.75
CA LEU A 133 -0.99 11.39 3.78
C LEU A 133 -1.23 12.84 4.24
N GLY A 134 -2.42 13.14 4.76
CA GLY A 134 -2.75 14.46 5.32
C GLY A 134 -1.93 14.81 6.58
N ARG A 135 -1.36 13.81 7.25
CA ARG A 135 -0.44 13.97 8.39
C ARG A 135 1.04 13.93 7.97
N GLY A 136 1.32 14.00 6.67
CA GLY A 136 2.69 14.09 6.15
C GLY A 136 3.40 12.76 5.99
N ALA A 137 2.68 11.63 5.95
CA ALA A 137 3.27 10.35 5.55
C ALA A 137 3.90 10.46 4.17
N SER A 138 5.13 9.98 4.02
CA SER A 138 5.75 9.86 2.70
C SER A 138 4.94 8.90 1.81
N PRO A 139 4.67 9.23 0.54
CA PRO A 139 3.95 8.35 -0.37
C PRO A 139 4.81 7.19 -0.92
N ASP A 140 6.14 7.31 -0.85
CA ASP A 140 7.11 6.38 -1.45
C ASP A 140 8.09 5.67 -0.47
N PRO A 141 7.72 5.32 0.77
CA PRO A 141 8.56 4.42 1.54
C PRO A 141 8.64 3.08 0.80
N SER A 142 9.83 2.49 0.74
CA SER A 142 10.04 1.15 0.19
C SER A 142 10.16 0.17 1.34
N ASP A 143 9.36 -0.88 1.32
CA ASP A 143 9.55 -2.01 2.22
C ASP A 143 10.77 -2.85 1.82
N ALA A 144 10.99 -3.95 2.55
CA ALA A 144 12.03 -4.91 2.25
C ALA A 144 11.93 -5.34 0.79
N GLU A 145 10.77 -5.75 0.27
CA GLU A 145 10.65 -6.21 -1.12
C GLU A 145 10.77 -5.11 -2.19
N GLY A 146 11.16 -3.88 -1.85
CA GLY A 146 11.15 -2.77 -2.80
C GLY A 146 9.75 -2.20 -3.03
N SER A 147 8.74 -2.73 -2.34
CA SER A 147 7.34 -2.43 -2.60
C SER A 147 6.97 -1.12 -1.91
N THR A 148 6.43 -0.17 -2.67
CA THR A 148 5.85 1.07 -2.14
C THR A 148 4.36 0.90 -1.81
N PRO A 149 3.71 1.84 -1.11
CA PRO A 149 2.25 1.81 -0.91
C PRO A 149 1.46 1.69 -2.22
N LEU A 150 1.93 2.31 -3.31
CA LEU A 150 1.27 2.24 -4.62
C LEU A 150 1.30 0.83 -5.22
N HIS A 151 2.36 0.05 -5.00
CA HIS A 151 2.39 -1.37 -5.37
C HIS A 151 1.32 -2.20 -4.64
N ARG A 152 0.94 -1.78 -3.43
CA ARG A 152 -0.01 -2.48 -2.56
C ARG A 152 -1.44 -2.00 -2.71
N ALA A 153 -1.71 -0.90 -3.43
CA ALA A 153 -3.03 -0.32 -3.63
C ALA A 153 -4.03 -1.33 -4.20
N VAL A 154 -5.10 -1.61 -3.46
CA VAL A 154 -6.09 -2.65 -3.81
C VAL A 154 -7.16 -2.19 -4.79
N ASP A 155 -7.43 -0.89 -4.84
CA ASP A 155 -8.48 -0.25 -5.63
C ASP A 155 -8.05 1.11 -6.20
N VAL A 156 -8.89 1.64 -7.09
CA VAL A 156 -8.66 2.89 -7.83
C VAL A 156 -8.59 4.10 -6.89
N ASP A 157 -9.44 4.16 -5.87
CA ASP A 157 -9.50 5.30 -4.95
C ASP A 157 -8.19 5.44 -4.16
N ILE A 158 -7.64 4.33 -3.65
CA ILE A 158 -6.37 4.31 -2.94
C ILE A 158 -5.21 4.66 -3.88
N ALA A 159 -5.17 4.07 -5.07
CA ALA A 159 -4.13 4.37 -6.05
C ALA A 159 -4.17 5.86 -6.44
N GLN A 160 -5.37 6.43 -6.60
CA GLN A 160 -5.56 7.84 -6.89
C GLN A 160 -5.06 8.74 -5.74
N LEU A 161 -5.42 8.44 -4.49
CA LEU A 161 -4.93 9.19 -3.32
C LEU A 161 -3.39 9.20 -3.24
N LEU A 162 -2.75 8.06 -3.50
CA LEU A 162 -1.29 7.95 -3.47
C LEU A 162 -0.64 8.75 -4.61
N LEU A 163 -1.19 8.67 -5.83
CA LEU A 163 -0.69 9.45 -6.97
C LEU A 163 -0.87 10.96 -6.77
N GLU A 164 -2.00 11.39 -6.20
CA GLU A 164 -2.26 12.80 -5.87
C GLU A 164 -1.30 13.32 -4.79
N ALA A 165 -0.85 12.46 -3.88
CA ALA A 165 0.18 12.77 -2.90
C ALA A 165 1.61 12.72 -3.47
N GLY A 166 1.78 12.40 -4.77
CA GLY A 166 3.07 12.42 -5.44
C GLY A 166 3.83 11.10 -5.46
N ALA A 167 3.16 9.96 -5.22
CA ALA A 167 3.79 8.64 -5.33
C ALA A 167 4.43 8.42 -6.72
N ALA A 168 5.64 7.87 -6.73
CA ALA A 168 6.36 7.53 -7.94
C ALA A 168 5.65 6.40 -8.70
N ILE A 169 5.01 6.75 -9.83
CA ILE A 169 4.14 5.86 -10.61
C ILE A 169 4.85 4.60 -11.17
N ASP A 170 6.15 4.70 -11.43
CA ASP A 170 6.98 3.64 -12.02
C ASP A 170 8.10 3.15 -11.08
N ALA A 171 7.96 3.35 -9.76
CA ALA A 171 8.93 2.85 -8.78
C ALA A 171 9.14 1.34 -8.94
N PRO A 172 10.37 0.82 -9.06
CA PRO A 172 10.60 -0.62 -9.18
C PRO A 172 10.67 -1.31 -7.82
N ASP A 173 10.01 -2.46 -7.68
CA ASP A 173 10.26 -3.40 -6.57
C ASP A 173 11.56 -4.19 -6.77
N ARG A 174 11.90 -5.09 -5.84
CA ARG A 174 13.14 -5.90 -5.91
C ARG A 174 13.19 -6.80 -7.13
N GLU A 175 12.05 -7.20 -7.66
CA GLU A 175 11.93 -7.95 -8.92
C GLU A 175 11.80 -7.03 -10.14
N GLY A 176 12.04 -5.73 -9.99
CA GLY A 176 11.97 -4.74 -11.07
C GLY A 176 10.55 -4.47 -11.56
N ARG A 177 9.52 -4.92 -10.83
CA ARG A 177 8.13 -4.69 -11.22
C ARG A 177 7.72 -3.29 -10.80
N SER A 178 7.13 -2.52 -11.71
CA SER A 178 6.43 -1.28 -11.35
C SER A 178 5.07 -1.59 -10.70
N PRO A 179 4.40 -0.60 -10.09
CA PRO A 179 3.02 -0.75 -9.62
C PRO A 179 2.07 -1.27 -10.70
N LEU A 180 2.27 -0.86 -11.96
CA LEU A 180 1.49 -1.35 -13.10
C LEU A 180 1.67 -2.86 -13.29
N LEU A 181 2.91 -3.34 -13.35
CA LEU A 181 3.20 -4.77 -13.49
C LEU A 181 2.63 -5.58 -12.32
N ARG A 182 2.74 -5.04 -11.10
CA ARG A 182 2.16 -5.66 -9.90
C ARG A 182 0.64 -5.75 -9.99
N ALA A 183 -0.04 -4.66 -10.35
CA ALA A 183 -1.50 -4.60 -10.48
C ALA A 183 -2.03 -5.61 -11.50
N ILE A 184 -1.40 -5.71 -12.68
CA ILE A 184 -1.74 -6.70 -13.70
C ILE A 184 -1.54 -8.13 -13.18
N GLY A 185 -0.38 -8.39 -12.57
CA GLY A 185 -0.02 -9.73 -12.08
C GLY A 185 -0.97 -10.26 -11.00
N VAL A 186 -1.46 -9.40 -10.11
CA VAL A 186 -2.45 -9.78 -9.09
C VAL A 186 -3.90 -9.61 -9.55
N GLY A 187 -4.14 -9.11 -10.76
CA GLY A 187 -5.47 -9.00 -11.36
C GLY A 187 -6.28 -7.76 -10.98
N ARG A 188 -5.65 -6.71 -10.45
CA ARG A 188 -6.27 -5.41 -10.14
C ARG A 188 -6.36 -4.56 -11.41
N ILE A 189 -7.24 -4.94 -12.32
CA ILE A 189 -7.29 -4.37 -13.67
C ILE A 189 -7.69 -2.90 -13.67
N GLU A 190 -8.66 -2.51 -12.83
CA GLU A 190 -9.07 -1.10 -12.74
C GLU A 190 -7.92 -0.20 -12.23
N VAL A 191 -7.09 -0.71 -11.32
CA VAL A 191 -5.87 -0.03 -10.86
C VAL A 191 -4.83 0.04 -11.99
N ALA A 192 -4.65 -1.03 -12.75
CA ALA A 192 -3.75 -1.04 -13.89
C ALA A 192 -4.19 -0.02 -14.96
N ASP A 193 -5.47 0.05 -15.26
CA ASP A 193 -6.06 0.99 -16.21
C ASP A 193 -5.86 2.44 -15.74
N LEU A 194 -6.13 2.71 -14.46
CA LEU A 194 -5.83 4.02 -13.85
C LEU A 194 -4.34 4.38 -14.01
N LEU A 195 -3.43 3.46 -13.69
CA LEU A 195 -1.99 3.73 -13.79
C LEU A 195 -1.58 4.06 -15.23
N VAL A 196 -2.08 3.31 -16.21
CA VAL A 196 -1.85 3.60 -17.64
C VAL A 196 -2.43 4.97 -18.04
N ASP A 197 -3.61 5.32 -17.55
CA ASP A 197 -4.24 6.62 -17.80
C ASP A 197 -3.47 7.78 -17.16
N ARG A 198 -2.81 7.53 -16.03
CA ARG A 198 -1.94 8.49 -15.32
C ARG A 198 -0.50 8.50 -15.85
N GLY A 199 -0.22 7.77 -16.93
CA GLY A 199 1.06 7.82 -17.64
C GLY A 199 2.12 6.83 -17.15
N ALA A 200 1.72 5.77 -16.45
CA ALA A 200 2.64 4.69 -16.10
C ALA A 200 3.27 4.11 -17.37
N SER A 201 4.58 3.86 -17.31
CA SER A 201 5.31 3.35 -18.46
C SER A 201 4.94 1.90 -18.77
N VAL A 202 4.38 1.67 -19.96
CA VAL A 202 4.11 0.32 -20.50
C VAL A 202 5.37 -0.39 -21.00
N LEU A 203 6.53 0.29 -20.93
CA LEU A 203 7.82 -0.20 -21.40
C LEU A 203 8.67 -0.83 -20.29
N VAL A 204 8.24 -0.71 -19.03
CA VAL A 204 8.95 -1.33 -17.89
C VAL A 204 8.95 -2.85 -18.05
N VAL A 205 10.09 -3.45 -17.71
CA VAL A 205 10.28 -4.90 -17.67
C VAL A 205 10.68 -5.33 -16.28
N ASP A 206 10.17 -6.48 -15.85
CA ASP A 206 10.60 -7.10 -14.60
C ASP A 206 11.96 -7.80 -14.73
N ALA A 207 12.40 -8.44 -13.64
CA ALA A 207 13.62 -9.22 -13.57
C ALA A 207 13.63 -10.44 -14.49
N GLU A 208 12.52 -10.85 -15.09
CA GLU A 208 12.48 -11.89 -16.12
C GLU A 208 12.49 -11.30 -17.54
N GLY A 209 12.56 -9.97 -17.67
CA GLY A 209 12.45 -9.27 -18.95
C GLY A 209 11.01 -9.22 -19.47
N ARG A 210 10.00 -9.48 -18.62
CA ARG A 210 8.60 -9.46 -19.01
C ARG A 210 8.05 -8.04 -18.95
N THR A 211 7.48 -7.61 -20.07
CA THR A 211 6.69 -6.37 -20.19
C THR A 211 5.27 -6.53 -19.60
N ALA A 212 4.53 -5.43 -19.48
CA ALA A 212 3.13 -5.45 -19.07
C ALA A 212 2.26 -6.39 -19.94
N VAL A 213 2.56 -6.48 -21.24
CA VAL A 213 1.83 -7.38 -22.17
C VAL A 213 2.13 -8.85 -21.87
N HIS A 214 3.36 -9.20 -21.47
CA HIS A 214 3.69 -10.57 -21.05
C HIS A 214 2.92 -10.95 -19.79
N VAL A 215 2.92 -10.08 -18.78
CA VAL A 215 2.24 -10.33 -17.50
C VAL A 215 0.72 -10.45 -17.72
N ALA A 216 0.13 -9.54 -18.51
CA ALA A 216 -1.29 -9.58 -18.87
C ALA A 216 -1.66 -10.84 -19.65
N ALA A 217 -0.78 -11.30 -20.55
CA ALA A 217 -0.97 -12.52 -21.33
C ALA A 217 -0.93 -13.79 -20.46
N ALA A 218 0.08 -13.91 -19.58
CA ALA A 218 0.19 -15.01 -18.64
C ALA A 218 -0.97 -15.05 -17.61
N ALA A 219 -1.58 -13.90 -17.32
CA ALA A 219 -2.74 -13.77 -16.44
C ALA A 219 -4.10 -13.78 -17.18
N GLY A 220 -4.12 -13.94 -18.50
CA GLY A 220 -5.35 -14.03 -19.30
C GLY A 220 -6.15 -12.74 -19.45
N ARG A 221 -5.53 -11.57 -19.25
CA ARG A 221 -6.19 -10.25 -19.21
C ARG A 221 -6.34 -9.64 -20.61
N ALA A 222 -7.22 -10.22 -21.42
CA ALA A 222 -7.42 -9.83 -22.82
C ALA A 222 -7.74 -8.33 -23.03
N HIS A 223 -8.56 -7.73 -22.17
CA HIS A 223 -8.89 -6.30 -22.24
C HIS A 223 -7.64 -5.43 -22.05
N THR A 224 -6.91 -5.68 -20.96
CA THR A 224 -5.65 -5.00 -20.61
C THR A 224 -4.60 -5.14 -21.71
N ILE A 225 -4.48 -6.31 -22.35
CA ILE A 225 -3.59 -6.50 -23.50
C ILE A 225 -3.93 -5.50 -24.62
N GLY A 226 -5.21 -5.34 -24.93
CA GLY A 226 -5.68 -4.38 -25.93
C GLY A 226 -5.26 -2.95 -25.61
N GLN A 227 -5.55 -2.49 -24.39
CA GLN A 227 -5.20 -1.14 -23.93
C GLN A 227 -3.69 -0.91 -23.92
N LEU A 228 -2.90 -1.86 -23.42
CA LEU A 228 -1.44 -1.74 -23.39
C LEU A 228 -0.85 -1.58 -24.80
N ILE A 229 -1.34 -2.37 -25.77
CA ILE A 229 -0.89 -2.27 -27.17
C ILE A 229 -1.32 -0.93 -27.79
N GLU A 230 -2.51 -0.44 -27.51
CA GLU A 230 -2.97 0.89 -27.97
C GLU A 230 -2.10 2.02 -27.41
N ARG A 231 -1.55 1.84 -26.21
CA ARG A 231 -0.63 2.75 -25.55
C ARG A 231 0.83 2.53 -25.93
N GLY A 232 1.09 1.76 -26.99
CA GLY A 232 2.42 1.60 -27.59
C GLY A 232 3.25 0.43 -27.05
N ALA A 233 2.67 -0.45 -26.22
CA ALA A 233 3.38 -1.65 -25.80
C ALA A 233 3.65 -2.60 -26.97
N ALA A 234 4.90 -3.04 -27.12
CA ALA A 234 5.30 -3.90 -28.22
C ALA A 234 4.75 -5.32 -28.05
N VAL A 235 3.96 -5.78 -29.03
CA VAL A 235 3.23 -7.06 -29.00
C VAL A 235 4.12 -8.31 -29.10
N ASN A 236 5.33 -8.17 -29.67
CA ASN A 236 6.24 -9.27 -30.02
C ASN A 236 7.58 -9.23 -29.28
N THR A 237 7.65 -8.54 -28.14
CA THR A 237 8.82 -8.57 -27.25
C THR A 237 9.10 -10.00 -26.78
N ARG A 238 10.36 -10.26 -26.41
CA ARG A 238 10.77 -11.54 -25.86
C ARG A 238 11.31 -11.33 -24.45
N ASP A 239 10.85 -12.15 -23.52
CA ASP A 239 11.44 -12.21 -22.17
C ASP A 239 12.83 -12.90 -22.20
N ARG A 240 13.44 -13.08 -21.03
CA ARG A 240 14.77 -13.69 -20.90
C ARG A 240 14.82 -15.15 -21.38
N ASP A 241 13.70 -15.87 -21.32
CA ASP A 241 13.58 -17.23 -21.87
C ASP A 241 13.26 -17.23 -23.38
N GLY A 242 13.15 -16.05 -23.97
CA GLY A 242 12.83 -15.86 -25.37
C GLY A 242 11.35 -16.11 -25.70
N LYS A 243 10.48 -16.18 -24.70
CA LYS A 243 9.03 -16.36 -24.86
C LYS A 243 8.38 -15.01 -25.19
N THR A 244 7.40 -15.02 -26.08
CA THR A 244 6.58 -13.84 -26.40
C THR A 244 5.33 -13.80 -25.52
N PRO A 245 4.61 -12.66 -25.43
CA PRO A 245 3.32 -12.63 -24.75
C PRO A 245 2.34 -13.69 -25.29
N MET A 246 2.33 -13.91 -26.62
CA MET A 246 1.45 -14.92 -27.22
C MET A 246 1.84 -16.34 -26.83
N TYR A 247 3.14 -16.62 -26.67
CA TYR A 247 3.61 -17.90 -26.14
C TYR A 247 3.06 -18.11 -24.71
N LEU A 248 3.21 -17.12 -23.83
CA LEU A 248 2.74 -17.23 -22.44
C LEU A 248 1.22 -17.42 -22.35
N ALA A 249 0.43 -16.66 -23.12
CA ALA A 249 -1.02 -16.87 -23.17
C ALA A 249 -1.41 -18.29 -23.62
N ALA A 250 -0.69 -18.85 -24.60
CA ALA A 250 -0.94 -20.21 -25.07
C ALA A 250 -0.49 -21.28 -24.06
N GLU A 251 0.67 -21.10 -23.42
CA GLU A 251 1.21 -21.99 -22.38
C GLU A 251 0.27 -22.06 -21.17
N SER A 252 -0.29 -20.92 -20.76
CA SER A 252 -1.26 -20.82 -19.66
C SER A 252 -2.71 -21.16 -20.05
N GLY A 253 -2.98 -21.50 -21.32
CA GLY A 253 -4.31 -21.88 -21.79
C GLY A 253 -5.32 -20.72 -21.92
N HIS A 254 -4.85 -19.47 -21.95
CA HIS A 254 -5.68 -18.27 -22.05
C HIS A 254 -6.02 -17.90 -23.49
N THR A 255 -6.97 -18.65 -24.07
CA THR A 255 -7.38 -18.54 -25.48
C THR A 255 -7.80 -17.12 -25.90
N LEU A 256 -8.60 -16.41 -25.09
CA LEU A 256 -9.04 -15.05 -25.41
C LEU A 256 -7.88 -14.05 -25.45
N ALA A 257 -6.90 -14.21 -24.55
CA ALA A 257 -5.68 -13.40 -24.55
C ALA A 257 -4.83 -13.69 -25.80
N ALA A 258 -4.64 -14.98 -26.12
CA ALA A 258 -3.93 -15.40 -27.33
C ALA A 258 -4.60 -14.88 -28.62
N ASP A 259 -5.93 -14.93 -28.70
CA ASP A 259 -6.70 -14.40 -29.83
C ASP A 259 -6.60 -12.88 -29.94
N THR A 260 -6.61 -12.18 -28.80
CA THR A 260 -6.42 -10.72 -28.78
C THR A 260 -5.02 -10.36 -29.29
N LEU A 261 -3.98 -11.03 -28.79
CA LEU A 261 -2.61 -10.86 -29.28
C LEU A 261 -2.50 -11.16 -30.77
N LYS A 262 -3.08 -12.28 -31.23
CA LYS A 262 -3.09 -12.67 -32.65
C LYS A 262 -3.73 -11.60 -33.54
N LYS A 263 -4.88 -11.04 -33.14
CA LYS A 263 -5.55 -9.94 -33.86
C LYS A 263 -4.70 -8.67 -33.91
N ARG A 264 -3.81 -8.48 -32.94
CA ARG A 264 -2.86 -7.36 -32.84
C ARG A 264 -1.49 -7.67 -33.44
N GLY A 265 -1.34 -8.75 -34.22
CA GLY A 265 -0.08 -9.13 -34.87
C GLY A 265 0.92 -9.86 -33.97
N GLY A 266 0.47 -10.33 -32.81
CA GLY A 266 1.22 -11.19 -31.91
C GLY A 266 1.55 -12.55 -32.53
N VAL A 267 2.75 -13.04 -32.28
CA VAL A 267 3.21 -14.36 -32.75
C VAL A 267 3.91 -15.14 -31.65
N ILE A 268 3.81 -16.47 -31.69
CA ILE A 268 4.52 -17.37 -30.77
C ILE A 268 6.04 -17.36 -31.06
N ARG A 269 6.42 -17.30 -32.35
CA ARG A 269 7.82 -17.25 -32.80
C ARG A 269 7.97 -16.14 -33.85
N PRO A 270 8.53 -14.97 -33.50
CA PRO A 270 8.82 -13.94 -34.50
C PRO A 270 9.84 -14.47 -35.50
N LYS A 271 9.59 -14.25 -36.80
CA LYS A 271 10.54 -14.62 -37.85
C LYS A 271 11.86 -13.89 -37.59
N ARG A 272 12.98 -14.62 -37.56
CA ARG A 272 14.31 -13.99 -37.59
C ARG A 272 14.38 -13.16 -38.88
N PHE A 273 14.45 -11.85 -38.76
CA PHE A 273 14.95 -11.04 -39.87
C PHE A 273 16.44 -11.39 -39.99
N PHE A 274 16.77 -12.21 -40.99
CA PHE A 274 18.15 -12.32 -41.44
C PHE A 274 18.50 -10.95 -42.04
N PHE A 275 19.30 -10.16 -41.33
CA PHE A 275 20.09 -9.14 -41.98
C PHE A 275 21.06 -9.88 -42.91
N PHE A 276 20.87 -9.74 -44.22
CA PHE A 276 21.92 -10.07 -45.17
C PHE A 276 23.06 -9.09 -44.90
N ASP A 277 24.20 -9.62 -44.44
CA ASP A 277 25.49 -8.95 -44.64
C ASP A 277 25.67 -8.75 -46.15
N LEU A 278 25.42 -7.53 -46.62
CA LEU A 278 25.94 -7.08 -47.90
C LEU A 278 27.43 -6.78 -47.69
N LYS A 279 28.26 -7.69 -48.21
CA LYS A 279 29.69 -7.48 -48.42
C LYS A 279 29.96 -6.28 -49.32
#